data_AF-A0A0G0WJM7-F1
#
_entry.id   AF-A0A0G0WJM7-F1
#
_cell.length_a   1.000
_cell.length_b   1.000
_cell.length_c   1.000
_cell.angle_alpha   90.00
_cell.angle_beta   90.00
_cell.angle_gamma   90.00
#
_symmetry.space_group_name_H-M   'P 1'
#
loop_
_entity.id
_entity.type
_entity.pdbx_description
1 polymer ?
#
loop_
_entity_poly.entity_id
_entity_poly.type
_entity_poly.pdbx_seq_one_letter_code
_entity_poly.pdbx_strand_id
1 'polypeptide(L)'
;MNTNDNGDLHCRRIFINEIKTLLSFNETEKAKSLYYSESFDEKWKALFLSNLGGVLESLVINDRQKEEDRKIKEVKVRHQEFLNSLGVNYLGIISIDTTGKHRATHCYNCKENLDNNINIECNACHWIICECGACGCGYW
;
A
#
# COMPACT_ATOMS: atom_id res chain seq x y z
N MET A 1 16.91 -33.00 4.64
CA MET A 1 17.41 -32.42 3.39
C MET A 1 16.21 -31.84 2.66
N ASN A 2 16.10 -30.52 2.59
CA ASN A 2 14.93 -29.80 2.07
C ASN A 2 14.91 -29.89 0.54
N THR A 3 13.93 -30.58 -0.03
CA THR A 3 13.74 -30.73 -1.48
C THR A 3 13.00 -29.54 -2.13
N ASN A 4 12.58 -28.55 -1.34
CA ASN A 4 11.78 -27.42 -1.81
C ASN A 4 12.59 -26.26 -2.41
N ASP A 5 13.86 -26.08 -2.03
CA ASP A 5 14.66 -24.92 -2.49
C ASP A 5 15.00 -24.98 -3.98
N ASN A 6 15.18 -26.19 -4.54
CA ASN A 6 15.53 -26.36 -5.96
C ASN A 6 14.34 -26.11 -6.90
N GLY A 7 13.11 -26.37 -6.45
CA GLY A 7 11.90 -26.14 -7.24
C GLY A 7 11.59 -24.65 -7.38
N ASP A 8 11.70 -23.90 -6.29
CA ASP A 8 11.47 -22.45 -6.27
C ASP A 8 12.50 -21.70 -7.13
N LEU A 9 13.79 -22.07 -7.06
CA LEU A 9 14.83 -21.50 -7.92
C LEU A 9 14.58 -21.75 -9.42
N HIS A 10 14.03 -22.92 -9.77
CA HIS A 10 13.69 -23.23 -11.15
C HIS A 10 12.53 -22.37 -11.66
N CYS A 11 11.46 -22.24 -10.88
CA CYS A 11 10.30 -21.41 -11.20
C CYS A 11 10.70 -19.94 -11.36
N ARG A 12 11.51 -19.40 -10.44
CA ARG A 12 12.04 -18.03 -10.52
C ARG A 12 12.84 -17.80 -11.80
N ARG A 13 13.66 -18.77 -12.22
CA ARG A 13 14.44 -18.65 -13.47
C ARG A 13 13.55 -18.61 -14.70
N ILE A 14 12.52 -19.47 -14.78
CA ILE A 14 11.54 -19.46 -15.87
C ILE A 14 10.85 -18.10 -15.93
N PHE A 15 10.32 -17.64 -14.80
CA PHE A 15 9.66 -16.34 -14.67
C PHE A 15 10.55 -15.18 -15.13
N ILE A 16 11.81 -15.12 -14.68
CA ILE A 16 12.76 -14.07 -15.08
C ILE A 16 12.93 -14.04 -16.61
N ASN A 17 13.09 -15.22 -17.23
CA ASN A 17 13.28 -15.32 -18.67
C ASN A 17 12.03 -14.89 -19.44
N GLU A 18 10.85 -15.26 -18.95
CA GLU A 18 9.57 -14.89 -19.56
C GLU A 18 9.33 -13.38 -19.48
N ILE A 19 9.53 -12.76 -18.31
CA ILE A 19 9.45 -11.31 -18.16
C ILE A 19 10.42 -10.60 -19.13
N LYS A 20 11.67 -11.02 -19.18
CA LYS A 20 12.66 -10.44 -20.10
C LYS A 20 12.24 -10.58 -21.57
N THR A 21 11.67 -11.73 -21.92
CA THR A 21 11.17 -12.00 -23.27
C THR A 21 10.02 -11.05 -23.62
N LEU A 22 9.00 -10.95 -22.75
CA LEU A 22 7.86 -10.04 -22.94
C LEU A 22 8.32 -8.58 -23.09
N LEU A 23 9.26 -8.14 -22.25
CA LEU A 23 9.81 -6.78 -22.33
C LEU A 23 10.61 -6.54 -23.63
N SER A 24 11.34 -7.55 -24.15
CA SER A 24 12.03 -7.44 -25.43
C SER A 24 11.08 -7.28 -26.62
N PHE A 25 9.85 -7.80 -26.50
CA PHE A 25 8.78 -7.62 -27.47
C PHE A 25 7.86 -6.42 -27.16
N ASN A 26 8.24 -5.56 -26.20
CA ASN A 26 7.46 -4.40 -25.75
C ASN A 26 6.06 -4.76 -25.22
N GLU A 27 5.87 -5.98 -24.71
CA GLU A 27 4.60 -6.46 -24.14
C GLU A 27 4.52 -6.15 -22.64
N THR A 28 4.62 -4.87 -22.28
CA THR A 28 4.77 -4.41 -20.88
C THR A 28 3.57 -4.76 -20.00
N GLU A 29 2.35 -4.69 -20.52
CA GLU A 29 1.15 -5.05 -19.76
C GLU A 29 1.05 -6.56 -19.49
N LYS A 30 1.52 -7.41 -20.41
CA LYS A 30 1.61 -8.86 -20.17
C LYS A 30 2.67 -9.16 -19.11
N ALA A 31 3.83 -8.52 -19.20
CA ALA A 31 4.88 -8.65 -18.18
C ALA A 31 4.39 -8.23 -16.80
N LYS A 32 3.64 -7.12 -16.72
CA LYS A 32 3.00 -6.65 -15.50
C LYS A 32 1.95 -7.63 -14.96
N SER A 33 1.09 -8.15 -15.83
CA SER A 33 0.10 -9.17 -15.45
C SER A 33 0.77 -10.42 -14.88
N LEU A 34 1.83 -10.91 -15.52
CA LEU A 34 2.60 -12.07 -15.06
C LEU A 34 3.26 -11.79 -13.70
N TYR A 35 3.84 -10.61 -13.52
CA TYR A 35 4.42 -10.20 -12.23
C TYR A 35 3.40 -10.26 -11.07
N TYR A 36 2.16 -9.81 -11.31
CA TYR A 36 1.12 -9.85 -10.30
C TYR A 36 0.48 -11.23 -10.11
N SER A 37 0.42 -12.08 -11.15
CA SER A 37 -0.22 -13.40 -11.05
C SER A 37 0.61 -14.43 -10.30
N GLU A 38 1.94 -14.30 -10.31
CA GLU A 38 2.82 -15.25 -9.63
C GLU A 38 2.75 -15.11 -8.10
N SER A 39 2.92 -16.22 -7.39
CA SER A 39 2.80 -16.27 -5.91
C SER A 39 4.15 -16.22 -5.18
N PHE A 40 5.19 -15.69 -5.83
CA PHE A 40 6.50 -15.52 -5.20
C PHE A 40 6.46 -14.58 -3.99
N ASP A 41 7.37 -14.79 -3.04
CA ASP A 41 7.57 -13.94 -1.88
C ASP A 41 7.73 -12.45 -2.28
N GLU A 42 7.03 -11.56 -1.58
CA GLU A 42 6.99 -10.14 -1.91
C GLU A 42 8.35 -9.44 -1.75
N LYS A 43 9.20 -9.89 -0.80
CA LYS A 43 10.56 -9.34 -0.68
C LYS A 43 11.39 -9.72 -1.88
N TRP A 44 11.28 -10.96 -2.34
CA TRP A 44 11.95 -11.41 -3.55
C TRP A 44 11.44 -10.67 -4.78
N LYS A 45 10.13 -10.49 -4.95
CA LYS A 45 9.54 -9.73 -6.07
C LYS A 45 10.00 -8.28 -6.08
N ALA A 46 10.07 -7.62 -4.92
CA ALA A 46 10.57 -6.26 -4.81
C ALA A 46 12.06 -6.17 -5.20
N LEU A 47 12.89 -7.11 -4.73
CA LEU A 47 14.30 -7.20 -5.12
C LEU A 47 14.46 -7.48 -6.63
N PHE A 48 13.64 -8.36 -7.18
CA PHE A 48 13.62 -8.65 -8.62
C PHE A 48 13.30 -7.38 -9.43
N LEU A 49 12.25 -6.64 -9.08
CA LEU A 49 11.91 -5.40 -9.77
C LEU A 49 13.02 -4.36 -9.69
N SER A 50 13.60 -4.18 -8.51
CA SER A 50 14.70 -3.24 -8.29
C SER A 50 15.94 -3.59 -9.12
N ASN A 51 16.25 -4.89 -9.24
CA ASN A 51 17.36 -5.35 -10.07
C ASN A 51 17.06 -5.31 -11.58
N LEU A 52 15.79 -5.51 -11.96
CA LEU A 52 15.36 -5.44 -13.36
C LEU A 52 15.39 -4.00 -13.87
N GLY A 53 14.89 -3.07 -13.06
CA GLY A 53 14.75 -1.67 -13.40
C GLY A 53 13.74 -1.38 -14.52
N GLY A 54 13.76 -0.14 -15.00
CA GLY A 54 13.13 0.26 -16.26
C GLY A 54 11.60 0.34 -16.22
N VAL A 55 10.98 0.05 -17.37
CA VAL A 55 9.55 0.31 -17.60
C VAL A 55 8.66 -0.54 -16.68
N LEU A 56 8.98 -1.82 -16.48
CA LEU A 56 8.16 -2.69 -15.64
C LEU A 56 8.17 -2.25 -14.17
N GLU A 57 9.36 -1.91 -13.64
CA GLU A 57 9.49 -1.36 -12.29
C GLU A 57 8.65 -0.09 -12.14
N SER A 58 8.78 0.84 -13.08
CA SER A 58 8.03 2.11 -13.07
C SER A 58 6.51 1.88 -13.11
N LEU A 59 6.02 0.93 -13.92
CA LEU A 59 4.60 0.58 -13.99
C LEU A 59 4.08 0.03 -12.66
N VAL A 60 4.83 -0.88 -12.04
CA VAL A 60 4.43 -1.46 -10.74
C VAL A 60 4.43 -0.42 -9.63
N ILE A 61 5.45 0.45 -9.57
CA ILE A 61 5.51 1.55 -8.59
C ILE A 61 4.32 2.49 -8.78
N ASN A 62 4.01 2.88 -10.02
CA ASN A 62 2.89 3.76 -10.32
C ASN A 62 1.54 3.13 -9.96
N ASP A 63 1.35 1.84 -10.21
CA ASP A 63 0.10 1.14 -9.85
C ASP A 63 -0.06 1.05 -8.33
N ARG A 64 1.04 0.80 -7.58
CA ARG A 64 1.03 0.83 -6.11
C ARG A 64 0.69 2.22 -5.57
N GLN A 65 1.34 3.28 -6.09
CA GLN A 65 1.06 4.65 -5.67
C GLN A 65 -0.40 5.06 -5.96
N LYS A 66 -0.93 4.71 -7.14
CA LYS A 66 -2.34 4.99 -7.48
C LYS A 66 -3.31 4.31 -6.52
N GLU A 67 -3.01 3.10 -6.09
CA GLU A 67 -3.84 2.38 -5.13
C GLU A 67 -3.78 3.01 -3.73
N GLU A 68 -2.61 3.44 -3.28
CA GLU A 68 -2.45 4.18 -2.02
C GLU A 68 -3.20 5.51 -2.06
N ASP A 69 -3.06 6.28 -3.14
CA ASP A 69 -3.78 7.53 -3.35
C ASP A 69 -5.30 7.33 -3.34
N ARG A 70 -5.78 6.24 -3.94
CA ARG A 70 -7.19 5.86 -3.94
C ARG A 70 -7.68 5.59 -2.51
N LYS A 71 -6.94 4.80 -1.73
CA LYS A 71 -7.28 4.51 -0.33
C LYS A 71 -7.30 5.77 0.54
N ILE A 72 -6.28 6.62 0.43
CA ILE A 72 -6.21 7.90 1.15
C ILE A 72 -7.42 8.78 0.80
N LYS A 73 -7.78 8.86 -0.48
CA LYS A 73 -8.95 9.62 -0.94
C LYS A 73 -10.25 9.10 -0.33
N GLU A 74 -10.44 7.79 -0.27
CA GLU A 74 -11.64 7.17 0.32
C GLU A 74 -11.74 7.44 1.82
N VAL A 75 -10.65 7.25 2.56
CA VAL A 75 -10.60 7.53 4.00
C VAL A 75 -10.87 9.01 4.28
N LYS A 76 -10.33 9.91 3.45
CA LYS A 76 -10.59 11.35 3.56
C LYS A 76 -12.06 11.70 3.39
N VAL A 77 -12.77 11.08 2.44
CA VAL A 77 -14.21 11.29 2.24
C VAL A 77 -15.00 10.83 3.48
N ARG A 78 -14.77 9.60 3.95
CA ARG A 78 -15.44 9.08 5.16
C ARG A 78 -15.13 9.93 6.39
N HIS A 79 -13.90 10.43 6.51
CA HIS A 79 -13.52 11.32 7.60
C HIS A 79 -14.28 12.64 7.57
N GLN A 80 -14.47 13.24 6.39
CA GLN A 80 -15.29 14.44 6.25
C GLN A 80 -16.75 14.17 6.63
N GLU A 81 -17.33 13.07 6.18
CA GLU A 81 -18.70 12.66 6.54
C GLU A 81 -18.84 12.44 8.05
N PHE A 82 -17.88 11.77 8.67
CA PHE A 82 -17.83 11.56 10.11
C PHE A 82 -17.81 12.90 10.88
N LEU A 83 -16.90 13.82 10.54
CA LEU A 83 -16.83 15.13 11.21
C LEU A 83 -18.10 15.96 11.01
N ASN A 84 -18.66 15.95 9.79
CA ASN A 84 -19.92 16.63 9.49
C ASN A 84 -21.07 16.11 10.37
N SER A 85 -21.13 14.79 10.60
CA SER A 85 -22.15 14.17 11.47
C SER A 85 -22.05 14.62 12.94
N LEU A 86 -20.87 15.07 13.37
CA LEU A 86 -20.59 15.59 14.71
C LEU A 86 -20.69 17.12 14.79
N GLY A 87 -20.92 17.80 13.66
CA GLY A 87 -20.87 19.27 13.59
C GLY A 87 -19.46 19.85 13.76
N VAL A 88 -18.42 19.06 13.49
CA VAL A 88 -17.00 19.48 13.60
C VAL A 88 -16.48 19.92 12.23
N ASN A 89 -15.73 21.01 12.19
CA ASN A 89 -15.12 21.51 10.96
C ASN A 89 -13.97 20.62 10.48
N TYR A 90 -13.95 20.28 9.18
CA TYR A 90 -12.84 19.57 8.56
C TYR A 90 -11.65 20.52 8.32
N LEU A 91 -10.51 20.26 8.99
CA LEU A 91 -9.28 21.08 8.90
C LEU A 91 -8.17 20.46 8.06
N GLY A 92 -8.45 19.39 7.31
CA GLY A 92 -7.44 18.68 6.54
C GLY A 92 -6.95 17.39 7.19
N ILE A 93 -5.95 16.79 6.55
CA ILE A 93 -5.25 15.59 7.01
C ILE A 93 -3.76 15.88 7.08
N ILE A 94 -3.05 15.09 7.87
CA ILE A 94 -1.60 14.98 7.86
C ILE A 94 -1.27 13.67 7.15
N SER A 95 -0.38 13.75 6.15
CA SER A 95 0.09 12.58 5.41
C SER A 95 0.88 11.63 6.31
N ILE A 96 1.03 10.38 5.88
CA ILE A 96 1.86 9.39 6.57
C ILE A 96 3.28 9.94 6.68
N ASP A 97 3.83 9.97 7.90
CA ASP A 97 5.20 10.38 8.20
C ASP A 97 5.90 9.27 8.99
N THR A 98 6.77 8.54 8.32
CA THR A 98 7.55 7.42 8.89
C THR A 98 8.80 7.88 9.64
N THR A 99 9.10 9.18 9.64
CA THR A 99 10.25 9.75 10.37
C THR A 99 9.89 10.18 11.79
N GLY A 100 8.59 10.37 12.05
CA GLY A 100 8.06 10.73 13.36
C GLY A 100 8.05 9.57 14.36
N LYS A 101 7.50 9.85 15.56
CA LYS A 101 7.28 8.81 16.57
C LYS A 101 6.18 7.86 16.08
N HIS A 102 6.53 6.58 16.00
CA HIS A 102 5.56 5.52 15.70
C HIS A 102 4.50 5.40 16.80
N ARG A 103 3.24 5.29 16.38
CA ARG A 103 2.05 5.08 17.20
C ARG A 103 1.19 4.00 16.57
N ALA A 104 0.98 2.93 17.32
CA ALA A 104 -0.01 1.90 17.00
C ALA A 104 -1.08 1.89 18.11
N THR A 105 -2.35 1.85 17.73
CA THR A 105 -3.50 1.88 18.64
C THR A 105 -4.72 1.22 17.97
N HIS A 106 -5.91 1.35 18.57
CA HIS A 106 -7.16 0.88 18.00
C HIS A 106 -8.15 2.04 17.87
N CYS A 107 -9.00 1.98 16.86
CA CYS A 107 -10.08 2.93 16.68
C CYS A 107 -11.09 2.81 17.83
N TYR A 108 -11.39 3.90 18.52
CA TYR A 108 -12.37 3.85 19.60
C TYR A 108 -13.79 3.52 19.11
N ASN A 109 -14.11 3.81 17.84
CA ASN A 109 -15.43 3.60 17.24
C ASN A 109 -15.63 2.15 16.78
N CYS A 110 -14.82 1.66 15.84
CA CYS A 110 -14.98 0.32 15.26
C CYS A 110 -13.97 -0.74 15.77
N LYS A 111 -13.02 -0.35 16.62
CA LYS A 111 -11.99 -1.22 17.22
C LYS A 111 -10.93 -1.77 16.26
N GLU A 112 -10.96 -1.38 14.98
CA GLU A 112 -9.91 -1.72 14.02
C GLU A 112 -8.54 -1.15 14.41
N ASN A 113 -7.48 -1.86 14.01
CA ASN A 113 -6.10 -1.44 14.24
C ASN A 113 -5.77 -0.16 13.48
N LEU A 114 -4.99 0.71 14.13
CA LEU A 114 -4.49 1.97 13.58
C LEU A 114 -3.00 2.06 13.79
N ASP A 115 -2.28 2.50 12.77
CA ASP A 115 -0.83 2.67 12.80
C ASP A 115 -0.43 3.87 11.94
N ASN A 116 0.27 4.85 12.52
CA ASN A 116 0.62 6.08 11.81
C ASN A 116 1.73 5.94 10.77
N ASN A 117 2.35 4.76 10.63
CA ASN A 117 3.22 4.44 9.51
C ASN A 117 2.44 4.04 8.25
N ILE A 118 1.14 3.78 8.35
CA ILE A 118 0.30 3.34 7.21
C ILE A 118 -1.03 4.10 7.10
N ASN A 119 -1.47 4.77 8.15
CA ASN A 119 -2.69 5.54 8.19
C ASN A 119 -2.39 7.05 8.31
N ILE A 120 -3.24 7.86 7.70
CA ILE A 120 -3.20 9.33 7.79
C ILE A 120 -3.75 9.82 9.13
N GLU A 121 -3.39 11.04 9.51
CA GLU A 121 -3.83 11.64 10.78
C GLU A 121 -4.74 12.87 10.56
N CYS A 122 -5.57 13.15 11.56
CA CYS A 122 -6.45 14.31 11.53
C CYS A 122 -5.67 15.58 11.86
N ASN A 123 -5.76 16.61 11.01
CA ASN A 123 -5.05 17.89 11.26
C ASN A 123 -5.61 18.67 12.46
N ALA A 124 -6.83 18.36 12.92
CA ALA A 124 -7.45 19.05 14.05
C ALA A 124 -7.06 18.46 15.41
N CYS A 125 -7.02 17.13 15.55
CA CYS A 125 -6.77 16.46 16.84
C CYS A 125 -5.48 15.64 16.88
N HIS A 126 -4.78 15.47 15.75
CA HIS A 126 -3.55 14.66 15.62
C HIS A 126 -3.72 13.18 16.01
N TRP A 127 -4.95 12.66 15.99
CA TRP A 127 -5.19 11.22 16.09
C TRP A 127 -5.18 10.59 14.71
N ILE A 128 -4.78 9.32 14.67
CA ILE A 128 -4.83 8.50 13.46
C ILE A 128 -6.28 8.37 13.00
N ILE A 129 -6.53 8.61 11.72
CA ILE A 129 -7.86 8.48 11.11
C ILE A 129 -8.06 7.01 10.76
N CYS A 130 -9.16 6.44 11.24
CA CYS A 130 -9.55 5.08 10.90
C CYS A 130 -10.17 5.00 9.50
N GLU A 131 -10.14 3.82 8.89
CA GLU A 131 -10.85 3.55 7.64
C GLU A 131 -12.37 3.79 7.73
N CYS A 132 -12.95 3.76 8.93
CA CYS A 132 -14.34 4.14 9.17
C CYS A 132 -14.56 5.67 9.23
N GLY A 133 -13.51 6.48 9.07
CA GLY A 133 -13.52 7.94 9.12
C GLY A 133 -13.35 8.54 10.52
N ALA A 134 -13.46 7.73 11.59
CA ALA A 134 -13.37 8.22 12.96
C ALA A 134 -11.95 8.68 13.35
N CYS A 135 -11.87 9.69 14.21
CA CYS A 135 -10.65 10.17 14.86
C CYS A 135 -10.98 10.72 16.27
N GLY A 136 -9.97 11.23 16.99
CA GLY A 136 -10.14 11.79 18.34
C GLY A 136 -11.12 12.97 18.45
N CYS A 137 -11.48 13.62 17.34
CA CYS A 137 -12.52 14.66 17.31
C CYS A 137 -13.93 14.15 17.64
N GLY A 138 -14.16 12.85 17.86
CA GLY A 138 -15.45 12.33 18.34
C GLY A 138 -15.35 11.55 19.65
N TYR A 139 -14.24 11.69 20.37
CA TYR A 139 -13.98 11.01 21.64
C TYR A 139 -13.99 12.04 22.78
N TRP A 140 -15.02 11.97 23.62
CA TRP A 140 -15.26 12.87 24.76
C TRP A 140 -15.88 12.10 25.92
#